data_AF-A0A373MMJ3-F1
#
_entry.id   AF-A0A373MMJ3-F1
#
_cell.length_a   1.000
_cell.length_b   1.000
_cell.length_c   1.000
_cell.angle_alpha   90.00
_cell.angle_beta   90.00
_cell.angle_gamma   90.00
#
_symmetry.space_group_name_H-M   'P 1'
#
loop_
_entity.id
_entity.type
_entity.pdbx_description
1 polymer ?
#
loop_
_entity_poly.entity_id
_entity_poly.type
_entity_poly.pdbx_seq_one_letter_code
_entity_poly.pdbx_strand_id
1 'polypeptide(L)'
;MDIVLSKSTWPIIGWVCQILGWLINGIYFCLEKIGIPNIGIAIILYTIIIYLVLTPLQIKQQKMSKMMSVMQPDLQRIEKKYQNKKDQASQMKKSEETMAVYQKYGVSPTGSCSTLLIQMPILLALYQVIYHIPGYIGSVRNVFQGLTTQMMGVSGYSDILTQFITDNRVTMYSKVSETLTENNLLDMFYVLKPSQWTKLADISEFSGIADTITKTAAESKHINMFLGFNITQSPMDVIREGMANGSALLIAGAILVPILAWFTQWLNYKLMPQAPSSNNGNKTANSMENSMKTMNTVMPVFSAFMCLSFSIGIGIYWIAGALVRSVQQVIINRHMSSIDMDEVIRKNQEKAAKKREKAGLPPQKITQAATQSVRNIQVQENEEPSAEEKEAARKASTEYYNSNQEYRAGSIAAKANMVKQFDEKNSKKKK
;
A
#
# COMPACT_ATOMS: atom_id res chain seq x y z
N MET A 1 25.96 17.46 8.79
CA MET A 1 24.98 16.36 8.72
C MET A 1 23.67 17.03 8.36
N ASP A 2 23.26 16.95 7.09
CA ASP A 2 22.19 17.77 6.50
C ASP A 2 20.83 17.55 7.18
N ILE A 3 20.51 18.45 8.10
CA ILE A 3 19.28 18.43 8.89
C ILE A 3 18.31 19.43 8.23
N VAL A 4 17.35 18.83 7.54
CA VAL A 4 16.06 19.33 7.01
C VAL A 4 16.11 20.20 5.75
N LEU A 5 15.94 19.53 4.60
CA LEU A 5 15.63 20.15 3.31
C LEU A 5 14.13 20.03 3.04
N SER A 6 13.58 20.92 2.21
CA SER A 6 12.19 20.94 1.70
C SER A 6 11.80 19.71 0.85
N LYS A 7 12.51 18.58 0.99
CA LYS A 7 12.35 17.29 0.30
C LYS A 7 12.71 16.13 1.23
N SER A 8 12.27 14.92 0.90
CA SER A 8 12.60 13.72 1.70
C SER A 8 14.08 13.43 1.82
N THR A 9 14.53 13.23 3.06
CA THR A 9 15.90 12.81 3.40
C THR A 9 16.04 11.29 3.55
N TRP A 10 14.96 10.52 3.40
CA TRP A 10 15.03 9.06 3.46
C TRP A 10 15.68 8.52 2.17
N PRO A 11 16.80 7.78 2.22
CA PRO A 11 17.56 7.40 1.02
C PRO A 11 16.75 6.66 -0.05
N ILE A 12 15.78 5.84 0.38
CA ILE A 12 14.93 5.05 -0.50
C ILE A 12 13.72 5.87 -1.01
N ILE A 13 13.29 6.90 -0.28
CA ILE A 13 12.08 7.68 -0.59
C ILE A 13 12.44 8.95 -1.37
N GLY A 14 13.64 9.50 -1.19
CA GLY A 14 14.09 10.76 -1.79
C GLY A 14 13.99 10.79 -3.31
N TRP A 15 14.49 9.77 -4.00
CA TRP A 15 14.41 9.70 -5.46
C TRP A 15 12.97 9.52 -5.95
N VAL A 16 12.14 8.77 -5.22
CA VAL A 16 10.70 8.63 -5.52
C VAL A 16 10.02 9.99 -5.41
N CYS A 17 10.26 10.72 -4.31
CA CYS A 17 9.75 12.07 -4.12
C CYS A 17 10.19 13.04 -5.21
N GLN A 18 11.40 12.91 -5.75
CA GLN A 18 11.86 13.77 -6.86
C GLN A 18 11.08 13.51 -8.15
N ILE A 19 10.90 12.25 -8.53
CA ILE A 19 10.13 11.88 -9.73
C ILE A 19 8.68 12.35 -9.59
N LEU A 20 8.08 12.06 -8.44
CA LEU A 20 6.74 12.48 -8.08
C LEU A 20 6.60 14.01 -8.02
N GLY A 21 7.63 14.69 -7.53
CA GLY A 21 7.74 16.15 -7.50
C GLY A 21 7.78 16.78 -8.89
N TRP A 22 8.56 16.21 -9.82
CA TRP A 22 8.57 16.66 -11.22
C TRP A 22 7.20 16.51 -11.87
N LEU A 23 6.49 15.41 -11.57
CA LEU A 23 5.15 15.20 -12.08
C LEU A 23 4.17 16.27 -11.58
N ILE A 24 4.09 16.52 -10.25
CA ILE A 24 3.15 17.54 -9.74
C ILE A 24 3.53 18.96 -10.20
N ASN A 25 4.83 19.27 -10.30
CA ASN A 25 5.30 20.55 -10.82
C ASN A 25 4.90 20.73 -12.29
N GLY A 26 5.04 19.68 -13.12
CA GLY A 26 4.60 19.72 -14.51
C GLY A 26 3.08 19.91 -14.65
N ILE A 27 2.29 19.23 -13.82
CA ILE A 27 0.83 19.40 -13.77
C ILE A 27 0.48 20.84 -13.38
N TYR A 28 1.11 21.37 -12.33
CA TYR A 28 0.84 22.73 -11.86
C TYR A 28 1.26 23.78 -12.90
N PHE A 29 2.39 23.59 -13.57
CA PHE A 29 2.81 24.43 -14.69
C PHE A 29 1.76 24.46 -15.82
N CYS A 30 1.18 23.31 -16.18
CA CYS A 30 0.09 23.28 -17.16
C CYS A 30 -1.15 24.04 -16.66
N LEU A 31 -1.49 23.92 -15.37
CA LEU A 31 -2.59 24.65 -14.75
C LEU A 31 -2.36 26.17 -14.75
N GLU A 32 -1.14 26.63 -14.52
CA GLU A 32 -0.76 28.04 -14.66
C GLU A 32 -0.95 28.53 -16.10
N LYS A 33 -0.54 27.74 -17.10
CA LYS A 33 -0.64 28.12 -18.52
C LYS A 33 -2.08 28.24 -19.01
N ILE A 34 -3.02 27.47 -18.44
CA ILE A 34 -4.45 27.58 -18.75
C ILE A 34 -5.16 28.63 -17.86
N GLY A 35 -4.44 29.33 -16.99
CA GLY A 35 -4.98 30.39 -16.12
C GLY A 35 -5.73 29.89 -14.89
N ILE A 36 -5.52 28.63 -14.46
CA ILE A 36 -6.19 28.03 -13.30
C ILE A 36 -5.14 27.49 -12.30
N PRO A 37 -4.25 28.32 -11.75
CA PRO A 37 -3.20 27.88 -10.82
C PRO A 37 -3.80 27.45 -9.48
N ASN A 38 -4.18 26.17 -9.37
CA ASN A 38 -4.92 25.63 -8.25
C ASN A 38 -4.31 24.31 -7.76
N ILE A 39 -3.85 24.31 -6.51
CA ILE A 39 -3.20 23.15 -5.91
C ILE A 39 -4.16 21.97 -5.70
N GLY A 40 -5.41 22.24 -5.34
CA GLY A 40 -6.43 21.18 -5.18
C GLY A 40 -6.67 20.41 -6.48
N ILE A 41 -6.78 21.13 -7.60
CA ILE A 41 -6.90 20.52 -8.94
C ILE A 41 -5.60 19.77 -9.30
N ALA A 42 -4.44 20.35 -9.00
CA ALA A 42 -3.16 19.69 -9.25
C ALA A 42 -3.07 18.34 -8.54
N ILE A 43 -3.51 18.27 -7.27
CA ILE A 43 -3.55 17.02 -6.48
C ILE A 43 -4.49 15.99 -7.13
N ILE A 44 -5.66 16.39 -7.62
CA ILE A 44 -6.60 15.48 -8.29
C ILE A 44 -5.98 14.88 -9.56
N LEU A 45 -5.46 15.73 -10.45
CA LEU A 45 -4.84 15.29 -11.71
C LEU A 45 -3.62 14.40 -11.44
N TYR A 46 -2.81 14.79 -10.48
CA TYR A 46 -1.66 14.03 -10.03
C TYR A 46 -2.07 12.63 -9.55
N THR A 47 -3.12 12.55 -8.75
CA THR A 47 -3.67 11.29 -8.25
C THR A 47 -4.12 10.39 -9.40
N ILE A 48 -4.89 10.93 -10.36
CA ILE A 48 -5.35 10.19 -11.53
C ILE A 48 -4.17 9.60 -12.31
N ILE A 49 -3.16 10.41 -12.62
CA ILE A 49 -2.00 9.98 -13.41
C ILE A 49 -1.22 8.88 -12.71
N ILE A 50 -0.96 9.03 -11.41
CA ILE A 50 -0.25 8.00 -10.62
C ILE A 50 -1.01 6.68 -10.65
N TYR A 51 -2.32 6.70 -10.42
CA TYR A 51 -3.12 5.47 -10.46
C TYR A 51 -3.16 4.84 -11.85
N LEU A 52 -3.21 5.64 -12.92
CA LEU A 52 -3.13 5.14 -14.29
C LEU A 52 -1.81 4.41 -14.55
N VAL A 53 -0.68 5.00 -14.17
CA VAL A 53 0.65 4.38 -14.30
C VAL A 53 0.77 3.09 -13.49
N LEU A 54 0.14 3.04 -12.32
CA LEU A 54 0.14 1.85 -11.45
C LEU A 54 -0.88 0.78 -11.85
N THR A 55 -1.78 1.03 -12.81
CA THR A 55 -2.81 0.07 -13.24
C THR A 55 -2.26 -1.32 -13.60
N PRO A 56 -1.17 -1.47 -14.37
CA PRO A 56 -0.65 -2.80 -14.72
C PRO A 56 -0.19 -3.59 -13.51
N LEU A 57 0.37 -2.90 -12.50
CA LEU A 57 0.75 -3.50 -11.23
C LEU A 57 -0.50 -3.94 -10.46
N GLN A 58 -1.53 -3.10 -10.39
CA GLN A 58 -2.80 -3.44 -9.75
C GLN A 58 -3.49 -4.65 -10.38
N ILE A 59 -3.49 -4.77 -11.72
CA ILE A 59 -4.04 -5.95 -12.42
C ILE A 59 -3.33 -7.24 -11.97
N LYS A 60 -1.99 -7.20 -11.86
CA LYS A 60 -1.20 -8.34 -11.36
C LYS A 60 -1.54 -8.67 -9.91
N GLN A 61 -1.65 -7.67 -9.05
CA GLN A 61 -2.04 -7.83 -7.65
C GLN A 61 -3.44 -8.45 -7.54
N GLN A 62 -4.40 -7.97 -8.32
CA GLN A 62 -5.76 -8.47 -8.30
C GLN A 62 -5.87 -9.90 -8.82
N LYS A 63 -5.08 -10.28 -9.83
CA LYS A 63 -4.97 -11.67 -10.28
C LYS A 63 -4.52 -12.59 -9.15
N MET A 64 -3.52 -12.16 -8.37
CA MET A 64 -3.05 -12.91 -7.20
C MET A 64 -4.16 -13.03 -6.14
N SER A 65 -4.88 -11.95 -5.83
CA SER A 65 -6.00 -11.97 -4.90
C SER A 65 -7.15 -12.88 -5.36
N LYS A 66 -7.46 -12.90 -6.67
CA LYS A 66 -8.46 -13.82 -7.23
C LYS A 66 -8.00 -15.27 -7.11
N MET A 67 -6.73 -15.56 -7.37
CA MET A 67 -6.17 -16.90 -7.20
C MET A 67 -6.23 -17.38 -5.74
N MET A 68 -5.96 -16.48 -4.78
CA MET A 68 -6.16 -16.77 -3.35
C MET A 68 -7.61 -17.12 -3.02
N SER A 69 -8.58 -16.44 -3.63
CA SER A 69 -10.00 -16.74 -3.46
C SER A 69 -10.40 -18.09 -4.07
N VAL A 70 -9.81 -18.49 -5.20
CA VAL A 70 -10.07 -19.81 -5.81
C VAL A 70 -9.42 -20.94 -4.99
N MET A 71 -8.30 -20.65 -4.34
CA MET A 71 -7.55 -21.59 -3.50
C MET A 71 -8.12 -21.76 -2.08
N GLN A 72 -8.85 -20.77 -1.56
CA GLN A 72 -9.51 -20.80 -0.24
C GLN A 72 -10.21 -22.13 0.11
N PRO A 73 -11.06 -22.74 -0.73
CA PRO A 73 -11.70 -24.02 -0.41
C PRO A 73 -10.71 -25.17 -0.17
N ASP A 74 -9.59 -25.23 -0.91
CA ASP A 74 -8.53 -26.23 -0.71
C ASP A 74 -7.84 -26.04 0.65
N LEU A 75 -7.59 -24.79 1.03
CA LEU A 75 -7.04 -24.44 2.35
C LEU A 75 -8.01 -24.78 3.49
N GLN A 76 -9.30 -24.51 3.31
CA GLN A 76 -10.33 -24.85 4.29
C GLN A 76 -10.47 -26.36 4.50
N ARG A 77 -10.29 -27.17 3.44
CA ARG A 77 -10.26 -28.64 3.56
C ARG A 77 -9.09 -29.12 4.42
N ILE A 78 -7.91 -28.56 4.23
CA ILE A 78 -6.74 -28.84 5.07
C ILE A 78 -7.03 -28.41 6.53
N GLU A 79 -7.57 -27.22 6.73
CA GLU A 79 -7.89 -26.73 8.08
C GLU A 79 -8.84 -27.68 8.82
N LYS A 80 -9.91 -28.13 8.15
CA LYS A 80 -10.86 -29.12 8.69
C LYS A 80 -10.18 -30.47 8.99
N LYS A 81 -9.31 -30.96 8.11
CA LYS A 81 -8.57 -32.22 8.27
C LYS A 81 -7.68 -32.24 9.52
N TYR A 82 -7.16 -31.09 9.94
CA TYR A 82 -6.23 -30.94 11.06
C TYR A 82 -6.82 -30.22 12.29
N GLN A 83 -8.11 -29.88 12.29
CA GLN A 83 -8.74 -29.00 13.30
C GLN A 83 -8.54 -29.46 14.75
N ASN A 84 -8.51 -30.77 15.00
CA ASN A 84 -8.36 -31.36 16.33
C ASN A 84 -6.96 -31.96 16.58
N LYS A 85 -6.00 -31.73 15.67
CA LYS A 85 -4.65 -32.31 15.73
C LYS A 85 -3.62 -31.23 16.13
N LYS A 86 -3.19 -31.26 17.38
CA LYS A 86 -2.21 -30.29 17.93
C LYS A 86 -0.79 -30.86 18.05
N ASP A 87 -0.57 -32.12 17.69
CA ASP A 87 0.75 -32.72 17.70
C ASP A 87 1.69 -32.07 16.69
N GLN A 88 2.97 -32.00 17.02
CA GLN A 88 3.99 -31.31 16.23
C GLN A 88 4.10 -31.90 14.80
N ALA A 89 3.93 -33.21 14.67
CA ALA A 89 3.95 -33.90 13.38
C ALA A 89 2.75 -33.50 12.49
N SER A 90 1.55 -33.42 13.06
CA SER A 90 0.36 -32.96 12.35
C SER A 90 0.43 -31.49 11.95
N GLN A 91 1.02 -30.62 12.78
CA GLN A 91 1.24 -29.23 12.41
C GLN A 91 2.27 -29.08 11.28
N MET A 92 3.34 -29.90 11.28
CA MET A 92 4.28 -29.96 10.16
C MET A 92 3.60 -30.43 8.87
N LYS A 93 2.82 -31.52 8.92
CA LYS A 93 2.06 -32.02 7.77
C LYS A 93 1.03 -31.01 7.26
N LYS A 94 0.33 -30.32 8.17
CA LYS A 94 -0.61 -29.23 7.82
C LYS A 94 0.10 -28.12 7.07
N SER A 95 1.28 -27.70 7.53
CA SER A 95 2.11 -26.69 6.86
C SER A 95 2.57 -27.16 5.47
N GLU A 96 2.98 -28.42 5.35
CA GLU A 96 3.39 -29.03 4.08
C GLU A 96 2.25 -29.10 3.06
N GLU A 97 1.08 -29.62 3.45
CA GLU A 97 -0.11 -29.70 2.58
C GLU A 97 -0.58 -28.30 2.17
N THR A 98 -0.54 -27.34 3.10
CA THR A 98 -0.86 -25.95 2.83
C THR A 98 0.09 -25.38 1.77
N MET A 99 1.39 -25.60 1.92
CA MET A 99 2.40 -25.14 0.97
C MET A 99 2.26 -25.82 -0.40
N ALA A 100 1.89 -27.11 -0.44
CA ALA A 100 1.60 -27.82 -1.67
C ALA A 100 0.41 -27.20 -2.42
N VAL A 101 -0.64 -26.78 -1.69
CA VAL A 101 -1.76 -26.04 -2.26
C VAL A 101 -1.29 -24.69 -2.83
N TYR A 102 -0.52 -23.88 -2.09
CA TYR A 102 0.08 -22.65 -2.63
C TYR A 102 0.86 -22.88 -3.93
N GLN A 103 1.66 -23.95 -3.99
CA GLN A 103 2.40 -24.35 -5.20
C GLN A 103 1.50 -24.79 -6.36
N LYS A 104 0.43 -25.55 -6.09
CA LYS A 104 -0.57 -25.99 -7.08
C LYS A 104 -1.20 -24.80 -7.80
N TYR A 105 -1.50 -23.72 -7.08
CA TYR A 105 -2.11 -22.51 -7.64
C TYR A 105 -1.07 -21.50 -8.16
N GLY A 106 0.24 -21.75 -7.94
CA GLY A 106 1.31 -20.85 -8.35
C GLY A 106 1.36 -19.54 -7.55
N VAL A 107 0.84 -19.55 -6.32
CA VAL A 107 0.80 -18.38 -5.44
C VAL A 107 1.84 -18.53 -4.34
N SER A 108 2.58 -17.46 -4.05
CA SER A 108 3.45 -17.43 -2.87
C SER A 108 2.67 -16.97 -1.63
N PRO A 109 2.91 -17.59 -0.44
CA PRO A 109 2.33 -17.10 0.82
C PRO A 109 2.69 -15.64 1.12
N THR A 110 3.85 -15.18 0.65
CA THR A 110 4.35 -13.80 0.80
C THR A 110 3.87 -12.84 -0.30
N GLY A 111 3.19 -13.33 -1.34
CA GLY A 111 2.75 -12.52 -2.48
C GLY A 111 1.77 -11.43 -2.06
N SER A 112 0.85 -11.74 -1.15
CA SER A 112 -0.17 -10.80 -0.67
C SER A 112 0.42 -9.66 0.18
N CYS A 113 1.44 -9.92 0.99
CA CYS A 113 2.10 -8.88 1.80
C CYS A 113 3.17 -8.09 1.02
N SER A 114 3.75 -8.67 -0.04
CA SER A 114 4.74 -7.99 -0.90
C SER A 114 4.17 -6.74 -1.61
N THR A 115 2.87 -6.75 -1.87
CA THR A 115 2.14 -5.63 -2.46
C THR A 115 2.18 -4.40 -1.57
N LEU A 116 1.96 -4.58 -0.26
CA LEU A 116 2.00 -3.50 0.71
C LEU A 116 3.41 -2.89 0.79
N LEU A 117 4.46 -3.72 0.72
CA LEU A 117 5.85 -3.25 0.74
C LEU A 117 6.20 -2.35 -0.45
N ILE A 118 5.66 -2.62 -1.63
CA ILE A 118 5.86 -1.76 -2.82
C ILE A 118 5.02 -0.48 -2.70
N GLN A 119 3.80 -0.59 -2.15
CA GLN A 119 2.88 0.53 -2.04
C GLN A 119 3.28 1.54 -0.95
N MET A 120 3.86 1.09 0.16
CA MET A 120 4.19 1.94 1.31
C MET A 120 5.16 3.09 0.96
N PRO A 121 6.31 2.85 0.28
CA PRO A 121 7.20 3.94 -0.14
C PRO A 121 6.51 4.95 -1.06
N ILE A 122 5.66 4.48 -1.97
CA ILE A 122 4.89 5.35 -2.88
C ILE A 122 3.92 6.21 -2.07
N LEU A 123 3.18 5.61 -1.14
CA LEU A 123 2.26 6.34 -0.27
C LEU A 123 2.98 7.40 0.56
N LEU A 124 4.09 7.04 1.22
CA LEU A 124 4.89 7.97 2.02
C LEU A 124 5.47 9.12 1.19
N ALA A 125 5.95 8.82 -0.02
CA ALA A 125 6.46 9.82 -0.95
C ALA A 125 5.34 10.78 -1.41
N LEU A 126 4.14 10.26 -1.67
CA LEU A 126 2.97 11.06 -2.05
C LEU A 126 2.58 12.05 -0.95
N TYR A 127 2.51 11.59 0.30
CA TYR A 127 2.28 12.48 1.45
C TYR A 127 3.31 13.59 1.52
N GLN A 128 4.57 13.23 1.35
CA GLN A 128 5.65 14.20 1.46
C GLN A 128 5.61 15.26 0.37
N VAL A 129 5.21 14.89 -0.85
CA VAL A 129 5.03 15.85 -1.95
C VAL A 129 3.89 16.82 -1.68
N ILE A 130 2.78 16.35 -1.10
CA ILE A 130 1.63 17.20 -0.76
C ILE A 130 1.94 18.14 0.42
N TYR A 131 2.70 17.66 1.41
CA TYR A 131 3.06 18.47 2.58
C TYR A 131 4.13 19.53 2.32
N HIS A 132 5.10 19.23 1.44
CA HIS A 132 6.18 20.16 1.10
C HIS A 132 6.02 20.66 -0.34
N ILE A 133 4.81 21.12 -0.69
CA ILE A 133 4.51 21.60 -2.04
C ILE A 133 5.50 22.68 -2.53
N PRO A 134 5.86 23.71 -1.74
CA PRO A 134 6.91 24.67 -2.14
C PRO A 134 8.23 23.96 -2.46
N GLY A 135 8.54 22.87 -1.76
CA GLY A 135 9.67 21.98 -2.02
C GLY A 135 9.78 21.47 -3.45
N TYR A 136 8.64 21.16 -4.07
CA TYR A 136 8.56 20.50 -5.38
C TYR A 136 8.04 21.39 -6.50
N ILE A 137 7.21 22.40 -6.19
CA ILE A 137 6.61 23.31 -7.17
C ILE A 137 7.32 24.66 -7.12
N GLY A 138 8.11 24.95 -8.15
CA GLY A 138 8.99 26.13 -8.18
C GLY A 138 8.22 27.45 -8.11
N SER A 139 7.13 27.59 -8.86
CA SER A 139 6.32 28.81 -8.84
C SER A 139 5.62 29.04 -7.51
N VAL A 140 5.20 27.98 -6.81
CA VAL A 140 4.65 28.08 -5.46
C VAL A 140 5.72 28.52 -4.46
N ARG A 141 6.95 28.00 -4.56
CA ARG A 141 8.08 28.50 -3.73
C ARG A 141 8.26 30.00 -3.89
N ASN A 142 8.20 30.51 -5.12
CA ASN A 142 8.45 31.92 -5.42
C ASN A 142 7.44 32.86 -4.76
N VAL A 143 6.20 32.41 -4.50
CA VAL A 143 5.19 33.17 -3.75
C VAL A 143 5.69 33.53 -2.34
N PHE A 144 6.40 32.61 -1.68
CA PHE A 144 6.83 32.78 -0.29
C PHE A 144 8.25 33.31 -0.14
N GLN A 145 9.08 33.16 -1.18
CA GLN A 145 10.52 33.46 -1.11
C GLN A 145 10.80 34.91 -0.69
N GLY A 146 10.07 35.88 -1.25
CA GLY A 146 10.25 37.29 -0.90
C GLY A 146 10.01 37.58 0.59
N LEU A 147 8.93 37.02 1.15
CA LEU A 147 8.65 37.12 2.58
C LEU A 147 9.73 36.42 3.41
N THR A 148 10.16 35.23 3.01
CA THR A 148 11.20 34.48 3.71
C THR A 148 12.51 35.25 3.81
N THR A 149 12.97 35.86 2.71
CA THR A 149 14.20 36.67 2.72
C THR A 149 14.08 37.87 3.65
N GLN A 150 12.95 38.58 3.62
CA GLN A 150 12.73 39.74 4.49
C GLN A 150 12.63 39.33 5.97
N MET A 151 11.94 38.21 6.25
CA MET A 151 11.77 37.68 7.60
C MET A 151 13.11 37.31 8.25
N MET A 152 14.01 36.66 7.51
CA MET A 152 15.36 36.32 8.02
C MET A 152 16.23 37.55 8.30
N GLY A 153 15.87 38.72 7.74
CA GLY A 153 16.54 39.99 8.01
C GLY A 153 16.11 40.64 9.34
N VAL A 154 15.03 40.18 9.98
CA VAL A 154 14.56 40.71 11.26
C VAL A 154 15.37 40.10 12.40
N SER A 155 15.92 40.94 13.27
CA SER A 155 16.68 40.47 14.44
C SER A 155 15.79 39.62 15.36
N GLY A 156 16.25 38.42 15.73
CA GLY A 156 15.50 37.51 16.59
C GLY A 156 14.32 36.79 15.93
N TYR A 157 14.18 36.84 14.60
CA TYR A 157 13.05 36.21 13.89
C TYR A 157 12.83 34.74 14.25
N SER A 158 13.92 33.98 14.47
CA SER A 158 13.84 32.54 14.75
C SER A 158 13.08 32.27 16.05
N ASP A 159 13.37 33.02 17.11
CA ASP A 159 12.73 32.86 18.42
C ASP A 159 11.28 33.32 18.38
N ILE A 160 11.04 34.48 17.76
CA ILE A 160 9.69 35.05 17.57
C ILE A 160 8.79 34.05 16.83
N LEU A 161 9.29 33.48 15.73
CA LEU A 161 8.52 32.52 14.94
C LEU A 161 8.36 31.18 15.62
N THR A 162 9.37 30.72 16.37
CA THR A 162 9.26 29.49 17.17
C THR A 162 8.17 29.62 18.24
N GLN A 163 8.10 30.79 18.89
CA GLN A 163 7.04 31.12 19.84
C GLN A 163 5.68 31.19 19.13
N PHE A 164 5.61 31.90 18.00
CA PHE A 164 4.40 32.00 17.20
C PHE A 164 3.84 30.64 16.76
N ILE A 165 4.71 29.73 16.29
CA ILE A 165 4.37 28.36 15.90
C ILE A 165 3.73 27.62 17.08
N THR A 166 4.34 27.74 18.26
CA THR A 166 3.90 27.06 19.49
C THR A 166 2.54 27.59 19.94
N ASP A 167 2.40 28.90 20.05
CA ASP A 167 1.18 29.56 20.54
C ASP A 167 -0.02 29.34 19.61
N ASN A 168 0.24 29.26 18.31
CA ASN A 168 -0.81 29.09 17.30
C ASN A 168 -0.98 27.65 16.84
N ARG A 169 -0.25 26.70 17.44
CA ARG A 169 -0.27 25.27 17.09
C ARG A 169 -0.09 25.04 15.58
N VAL A 170 0.83 25.78 14.97
CA VAL A 170 1.17 25.63 13.55
C VAL A 170 1.79 24.24 13.37
N THR A 171 1.25 23.47 12.44
CA THR A 171 1.73 22.10 12.22
C THR A 171 3.05 22.14 11.45
N MET A 172 4.17 21.96 12.16
CA MET A 172 5.51 21.88 11.57
C MET A 172 5.93 20.42 11.42
N TYR A 173 6.41 20.06 10.23
CA TYR A 173 6.87 18.70 9.90
C TYR A 173 8.36 18.48 10.18
N SER A 174 9.10 19.56 10.48
CA SER A 174 10.50 19.53 10.87
C SER A 174 10.70 19.94 12.32
N LYS A 175 11.65 19.29 13.01
CA LYS A 175 12.15 19.83 14.28
C LYS A 175 12.73 21.22 14.03
N VAL A 176 12.29 22.17 14.84
CA VAL A 176 12.85 23.52 14.85
C VAL A 176 14.26 23.40 15.44
N SER A 177 15.28 23.67 14.62
CA SER A 177 16.64 23.92 15.09
C SER A 177 16.69 25.23 15.86
N GLU A 178 17.77 25.51 16.58
CA GLU A 178 17.96 26.81 17.26
C GLU A 178 17.80 28.00 16.30
N THR A 179 18.15 27.81 15.02
CA THR A 179 17.89 28.81 13.95
C THR A 179 17.04 28.21 12.84
N LEU A 180 15.91 28.84 12.53
CA LEU A 180 15.04 28.48 11.40
C LEU A 180 15.75 28.77 10.06
N THR A 181 15.75 27.81 9.14
CA THR A 181 16.31 27.99 7.79
C THR A 181 15.27 28.55 6.81
N GLU A 182 15.71 29.02 5.63
CA GLU A 182 14.83 29.44 4.53
C GLU A 182 13.77 28.36 4.20
N ASN A 183 14.17 27.09 4.12
CA ASN A 183 13.24 25.99 3.85
C ASN A 183 12.22 25.80 4.98
N ASN A 184 12.62 25.97 6.25
CA ASN A 184 11.68 25.88 7.37
C ASN A 184 10.63 27.00 7.30
N LEU A 185 11.06 28.21 6.93
CA LEU A 185 10.17 29.36 6.78
C LEU A 185 9.21 29.19 5.60
N LEU A 186 9.70 28.72 4.44
CA LEU A 186 8.86 28.42 3.27
C LEU A 186 7.76 27.41 3.62
N ASP A 187 8.14 26.30 4.25
CA ASP A 187 7.19 25.25 4.65
C ASP A 187 6.21 25.77 5.71
N MET A 188 6.67 26.56 6.68
CA MET A 188 5.83 27.18 7.70
C MET A 188 4.80 28.12 7.06
N PHE A 189 5.23 29.06 6.23
CA PHE A 189 4.34 30.03 5.58
C PHE A 189 3.30 29.34 4.70
N TYR A 190 3.70 28.29 3.98
CA TYR A 190 2.75 27.55 3.14
C TYR A 190 1.60 26.95 3.94
N VAL A 191 1.85 26.45 5.16
CA VAL A 191 0.81 25.80 5.98
C VAL A 191 0.02 26.78 6.87
N LEU A 192 0.36 28.08 6.87
CA LEU A 192 -0.37 29.06 7.68
C LEU A 192 -1.82 29.19 7.23
N LYS A 193 -2.72 29.11 8.22
CA LYS A 193 -4.16 29.30 8.05
C LYS A 193 -4.48 30.78 7.86
N PRO A 194 -5.60 31.14 7.21
CA PRO A 194 -5.98 32.54 7.00
C PRO A 194 -5.95 33.42 8.27
N SER A 195 -6.44 32.90 9.41
CA SER A 195 -6.43 33.63 10.68
C SER A 195 -5.05 33.77 11.32
N GLN A 196 -4.11 32.88 10.99
CA GLN A 196 -2.73 32.94 11.49
C GLN A 196 -1.92 33.97 10.72
N TRP A 197 -2.21 34.19 9.43
CA TRP A 197 -1.59 35.26 8.65
C TRP A 197 -1.82 36.64 9.25
N THR A 198 -3.04 36.93 9.71
CA THR A 198 -3.35 38.19 10.40
C THR A 198 -2.52 38.35 11.67
N LYS A 199 -2.49 37.31 12.52
CA LYS A 199 -1.70 37.34 13.76
C LYS A 199 -0.20 37.52 13.50
N LEU A 200 0.32 36.95 12.40
CA LEU A 200 1.72 37.12 12.02
C LEU A 200 2.01 38.57 11.62
N ALA A 201 1.09 39.20 10.88
CA ALA A 201 1.21 40.61 10.48
C ALA A 201 1.12 41.57 11.68
N ASP A 202 0.40 41.18 12.74
CA ASP A 202 0.20 41.99 13.95
C ASP A 202 1.42 41.99 14.92
N ILE A 203 2.46 41.19 14.65
CA ILE A 203 3.68 41.17 15.47
C ILE A 203 4.44 42.48 15.26
N SER A 204 4.71 43.20 16.35
CA SER A 204 5.35 44.53 16.32
C SER A 204 6.69 44.55 15.58
N GLU A 205 7.50 43.52 15.79
CA GLU A 205 8.82 43.31 15.21
C GLU A 205 8.76 43.09 13.68
N PHE A 206 7.59 42.70 13.16
CA PHE A 206 7.34 42.48 11.73
C PHE A 206 6.59 43.63 11.05
N SER A 207 6.37 44.75 11.74
CA SER A 207 5.70 45.94 11.19
C SER A 207 6.30 46.44 9.88
N GLY A 208 7.63 46.38 9.72
CA GLY A 208 8.32 46.77 8.48
C GLY A 208 8.11 45.84 7.28
N ILE A 209 7.52 44.65 7.50
CA ILE A 209 7.26 43.64 6.47
C ILE A 209 5.77 43.23 6.40
N ALA A 210 4.89 43.94 7.13
CA ALA A 210 3.46 43.62 7.23
C ALA A 210 2.73 43.61 5.87
N ASP A 211 3.10 44.53 4.97
CA ASP A 211 2.55 44.56 3.61
C ASP A 211 2.96 43.31 2.81
N THR A 212 4.22 42.89 2.92
CA THR A 212 4.71 41.65 2.29
C THR A 212 4.01 40.43 2.86
N ILE A 213 3.78 40.38 4.17
CA ILE A 213 3.02 39.31 4.84
C ILE A 213 1.60 39.24 4.26
N THR A 214 0.90 40.38 4.19
CA THR A 214 -0.47 40.47 3.70
C THR A 214 -0.59 40.09 2.22
N LYS A 215 0.34 40.56 1.38
CA LYS A 215 0.41 40.19 -0.03
C LYS A 215 0.65 38.68 -0.22
N THR A 216 1.61 38.12 0.52
CA THR A 216 1.92 36.68 0.49
C THR A 216 0.72 35.85 0.94
N ALA A 217 -0.01 36.31 1.97
CA ALA A 217 -1.24 35.65 2.43
C ALA A 217 -2.32 35.63 1.35
N ALA A 218 -2.49 36.74 0.61
CA ALA A 218 -3.45 36.84 -0.49
C ALA A 218 -3.09 35.91 -1.67
N GLU A 219 -1.81 35.87 -2.06
CA GLU A 219 -1.32 34.97 -3.11
C GLU A 219 -1.43 33.49 -2.70
N SER A 220 -1.08 33.17 -1.45
CA SER A 220 -1.26 31.83 -0.87
C SER A 220 -2.73 31.41 -0.89
N LYS A 221 -3.65 32.31 -0.53
CA LYS A 221 -5.10 32.04 -0.59
C LYS A 221 -5.55 31.73 -2.03
N HIS A 222 -5.05 32.47 -3.02
CA HIS A 222 -5.42 32.29 -4.43
C HIS A 222 -5.07 30.87 -4.93
N ILE A 223 -3.85 30.39 -4.63
CA ILE A 223 -3.39 29.08 -5.11
C ILE A 223 -3.98 27.89 -4.33
N ASN A 224 -4.34 28.10 -3.06
CA ASN A 224 -4.81 27.06 -2.15
C ASN A 224 -6.33 26.98 -1.98
N MET A 225 -7.11 27.88 -2.58
CA MET A 225 -8.57 27.81 -2.53
C MET A 225 -9.11 26.72 -3.45
N PHE A 226 -9.87 25.77 -2.90
CA PHE A 226 -10.55 24.73 -3.68
C PHE A 226 -11.95 24.50 -3.13
N LEU A 227 -12.97 24.60 -3.99
CA LEU A 227 -14.39 24.46 -3.62
C LEU A 227 -14.82 25.31 -2.42
N GLY A 228 -14.24 26.51 -2.27
CA GLY A 228 -14.54 27.43 -1.18
C GLY A 228 -13.75 27.16 0.13
N PHE A 229 -12.84 26.19 0.13
CA PHE A 229 -12.00 25.86 1.28
C PHE A 229 -10.52 26.08 1.01
N ASN A 230 -9.77 26.50 2.03
CA ASN A 230 -8.33 26.50 1.94
C ASN A 230 -7.84 25.07 2.18
N ILE A 231 -7.14 24.50 1.21
CA ILE A 231 -6.68 23.11 1.32
C ILE A 231 -5.69 22.88 2.46
N THR A 232 -5.07 23.93 2.99
CA THR A 232 -4.12 23.84 4.13
C THR A 232 -4.83 23.70 5.48
N GLN A 233 -6.10 24.12 5.57
CA GLN A 233 -6.92 23.95 6.77
C GLN A 233 -7.41 22.50 6.90
N SER A 234 -7.63 22.02 8.13
CA SER A 234 -8.39 20.78 8.36
C SER A 234 -9.89 21.07 8.32
N PRO A 235 -10.75 20.08 7.98
CA PRO A 235 -12.20 20.26 8.09
C PRO A 235 -12.64 20.65 9.50
N MET A 236 -11.95 20.17 10.55
CA MET A 236 -12.23 20.59 11.93
C MET A 236 -11.98 22.09 12.15
N ASP A 237 -10.91 22.66 11.56
CA ASP A 237 -10.67 24.10 11.62
C ASP A 237 -11.79 24.88 10.94
N VAL A 238 -12.20 24.43 9.76
CA VAL A 238 -13.28 25.07 8.99
C VAL A 238 -14.63 24.96 9.70
N ILE A 239 -14.91 23.84 10.36
CA ILE A 239 -16.13 23.68 11.19
C ILE A 239 -16.09 24.68 12.34
N ARG A 240 -14.95 24.81 13.04
CA ARG A 240 -14.81 25.79 14.14
C ARG A 240 -14.98 27.23 13.65
N GLU A 241 -14.38 27.56 12.51
CA GLU A 241 -14.54 28.87 11.85
C GLU A 241 -15.99 29.11 11.44
N GLY A 242 -16.65 28.13 10.83
CA GLY A 242 -18.06 28.19 10.46
C GLY A 242 -18.97 28.38 11.67
N MET A 243 -18.68 27.73 12.80
CA MET A 243 -19.43 27.94 14.05
C MET A 243 -19.22 29.35 14.63
N ALA A 244 -17.99 29.86 14.60
CA ALA A 244 -17.69 31.22 15.06
C ALA A 244 -18.36 32.30 14.18
N ASN A 245 -18.42 32.06 12.87
CA ASN A 245 -18.96 33.00 11.89
C ASN A 245 -20.47 32.77 11.59
N GLY A 246 -21.12 31.79 12.22
CA GLY A 246 -22.52 31.43 11.95
C GLY A 246 -22.79 30.89 10.53
N SER A 247 -21.75 30.43 9.82
CA SER A 247 -21.87 29.98 8.42
C SER A 247 -22.19 28.50 8.33
N ALA A 248 -23.48 28.19 8.20
CA ALA A 248 -23.96 26.81 8.01
C ALA A 248 -23.37 26.16 6.74
N LEU A 249 -23.12 26.93 5.68
CA LEU A 249 -22.56 26.43 4.42
C LEU A 249 -21.12 25.92 4.59
N LEU A 250 -20.27 26.66 5.33
CA LEU A 250 -18.90 26.24 5.62
C LEU A 250 -18.88 24.96 6.45
N ILE A 251 -19.75 24.88 7.48
CA ILE A 251 -19.88 23.70 8.34
C ILE A 251 -20.30 22.49 7.50
N ALA A 252 -21.36 22.64 6.69
CA ALA A 252 -21.88 21.55 5.87
C ALA A 252 -20.84 21.04 4.85
N GLY A 253 -20.15 21.94 4.14
CA GLY A 253 -19.14 21.53 3.17
C GLY A 253 -17.89 20.94 3.82
N ALA A 254 -17.50 21.39 5.02
CA ALA A 254 -16.41 20.76 5.76
C ALA A 254 -16.78 19.35 6.26
N ILE A 255 -18.01 19.13 6.72
CA ILE A 255 -18.52 17.80 7.11
C ILE A 255 -18.61 16.85 5.91
N LEU A 256 -18.87 17.39 4.71
CA LEU A 256 -18.94 16.58 3.50
C LEU A 256 -17.60 15.91 3.17
N VAL A 257 -16.46 16.52 3.48
CA VAL A 257 -15.12 15.96 3.22
C VAL A 257 -14.93 14.57 3.85
N PRO A 258 -15.04 14.38 5.18
CA PRO A 258 -14.89 13.06 5.80
C PRO A 258 -16.00 12.08 5.40
N ILE A 259 -17.21 12.56 5.08
CA ILE A 259 -18.30 11.70 4.58
C ILE A 259 -17.94 11.12 3.20
N LEU A 260 -17.45 11.96 2.29
CA LEU A 260 -17.00 11.53 0.97
C LEU A 260 -15.80 10.60 1.07
N ALA A 261 -14.85 10.88 1.97
CA ALA A 261 -13.71 9.99 2.22
C ALA A 261 -14.17 8.62 2.71
N TRP A 262 -15.08 8.58 3.69
CA TRP A 262 -15.68 7.34 4.17
C TRP A 262 -16.37 6.56 3.03
N PHE A 263 -17.27 7.23 2.31
CA PHE A 263 -18.10 6.61 1.29
C PHE A 263 -17.26 6.06 0.12
N THR A 264 -16.32 6.86 -0.37
CA THR A 264 -15.46 6.45 -1.50
C THR A 264 -14.52 5.33 -1.11
N GLN A 265 -13.99 5.33 0.12
CA GLN A 265 -13.15 4.25 0.62
C GLN A 265 -13.97 2.96 0.82
N TRP A 266 -15.17 3.07 1.39
CA TRP A 266 -16.09 1.94 1.52
C TRP A 266 -16.47 1.34 0.16
N LEU A 267 -16.80 2.19 -0.82
CA LEU A 267 -17.10 1.76 -2.20
C LEU A 267 -15.91 1.01 -2.81
N ASN A 268 -14.70 1.55 -2.66
CA ASN A 268 -13.49 0.93 -3.17
C ASN A 268 -13.30 -0.49 -2.59
N TYR A 269 -13.46 -0.68 -1.28
CA TYR A 269 -13.38 -2.00 -0.65
C TYR A 269 -14.47 -2.96 -1.11
N LYS A 270 -15.70 -2.47 -1.26
CA LYS A 270 -16.83 -3.29 -1.73
C LYS A 270 -16.62 -3.83 -3.14
N LEU A 271 -15.88 -3.11 -3.97
CA LEU A 271 -15.53 -3.51 -5.33
C LEU A 271 -14.32 -4.46 -5.39
N MET A 272 -13.47 -4.49 -4.36
CA MET A 272 -12.33 -5.42 -4.32
C MET A 272 -12.80 -6.87 -4.11
N PRO A 273 -12.10 -7.86 -4.69
CA PRO A 273 -12.42 -9.27 -4.46
C PRO A 273 -12.34 -9.61 -2.97
N GLN A 274 -13.47 -10.00 -2.41
CA GLN A 274 -13.56 -10.45 -1.02
C GLN A 274 -13.25 -11.95 -0.95
N ALA A 275 -12.54 -12.38 0.08
CA ALA A 275 -12.44 -13.81 0.37
C ALA A 275 -13.83 -14.35 0.72
N PRO A 276 -14.24 -15.52 0.21
CA PRO A 276 -15.53 -16.11 0.56
C PRO A 276 -15.62 -16.32 2.08
N SER A 277 -16.69 -15.81 2.70
CA SER A 277 -16.95 -15.93 4.13
C SER A 277 -17.16 -17.40 4.53
N SER A 278 -16.41 -17.88 5.52
CA SER A 278 -16.60 -19.22 6.07
C SER A 278 -17.55 -19.14 7.25
N ASN A 279 -18.82 -19.53 7.06
CA ASN A 279 -19.85 -19.48 8.09
C ASN A 279 -19.75 -20.61 9.13
N ASN A 280 -18.54 -21.09 9.44
CA ASN A 280 -18.30 -22.11 10.45
C ASN A 280 -17.73 -21.45 11.71
N GLY A 281 -18.44 -21.53 12.83
CA GLY A 281 -18.17 -20.86 14.12
C GLY A 281 -16.86 -21.21 14.86
N ASN A 282 -15.79 -21.59 14.15
CA ASN A 282 -14.48 -21.91 14.72
C ASN A 282 -13.54 -20.70 14.71
N LYS A 283 -13.12 -20.26 15.91
CA LYS A 283 -12.30 -19.06 16.11
C LYS A 283 -10.86 -19.12 15.57
N THR A 284 -10.33 -20.30 15.20
CA THR A 284 -8.89 -20.49 14.89
C THR A 284 -8.55 -20.48 13.39
N ALA A 285 -9.52 -20.78 12.51
CA ALA A 285 -9.35 -20.68 11.05
C ALA A 285 -9.51 -19.24 10.52
N ASN A 286 -9.90 -18.31 11.40
CA ASN A 286 -10.47 -17.01 11.05
C ASN A 286 -9.46 -15.85 11.07
N SER A 287 -8.15 -16.08 11.18
CA SER A 287 -7.19 -14.97 11.28
C SER A 287 -7.13 -14.10 10.03
N MET A 288 -7.12 -14.70 8.84
CA MET A 288 -7.14 -13.99 7.55
C MET A 288 -8.51 -13.34 7.27
N GLU A 289 -9.61 -14.05 7.56
CA GLU A 289 -10.98 -13.55 7.34
C GLU A 289 -11.30 -12.39 8.29
N ASN A 290 -11.02 -12.54 9.59
CA ASN A 290 -11.24 -11.48 10.58
C ASN A 290 -10.37 -10.26 10.27
N SER A 291 -9.13 -10.46 9.79
CA SER A 291 -8.26 -9.36 9.36
C SER A 291 -8.87 -8.57 8.21
N MET A 292 -9.39 -9.25 7.17
CA MET A 292 -10.07 -8.60 6.04
C MET A 292 -11.38 -7.90 6.45
N LYS A 293 -12.19 -8.54 7.30
CA LYS A 293 -13.44 -7.94 7.82
C LYS A 293 -13.16 -6.70 8.67
N THR A 294 -12.10 -6.73 9.47
CA THR A 294 -11.64 -5.58 10.25
C THR A 294 -11.18 -4.48 9.31
N MET A 295 -10.38 -4.81 8.29
CA MET A 295 -9.93 -3.83 7.30
C MET A 295 -11.12 -3.16 6.60
N ASN A 296 -12.09 -3.92 6.09
CA ASN A 296 -13.24 -3.36 5.37
C ASN A 296 -14.14 -2.46 6.24
N THR A 297 -14.26 -2.76 7.53
CA THR A 297 -15.14 -2.01 8.45
C THR A 297 -14.41 -0.81 9.07
N VAL A 298 -13.15 -0.98 9.48
CA VAL A 298 -12.42 0.02 10.25
C VAL A 298 -11.72 1.05 9.34
N MET A 299 -11.15 0.64 8.20
CA MET A 299 -10.41 1.59 7.35
C MET A 299 -11.25 2.76 6.84
N PRO A 300 -12.50 2.59 6.38
CA PRO A 300 -13.32 3.74 5.96
C PRO A 300 -13.56 4.73 7.10
N VAL A 301 -13.83 4.24 8.31
CA VAL A 301 -14.04 5.08 9.49
C VAL A 301 -12.74 5.79 9.89
N PHE A 302 -11.62 5.06 9.88
CA PHE A 302 -10.30 5.64 10.09
C PHE A 302 -9.97 6.71 9.06
N SER A 303 -10.24 6.46 7.77
CA SER A 303 -10.04 7.44 6.70
C SER A 303 -10.89 8.69 6.91
N ALA A 304 -12.14 8.54 7.37
CA ALA A 304 -13.02 9.66 7.70
C ALA A 304 -12.45 10.50 8.86
N PHE A 305 -12.03 9.83 9.93
CA PHE A 305 -11.40 10.47 11.08
C PHE A 305 -10.13 11.22 10.68
N MET A 306 -9.27 10.58 9.89
CA MET A 306 -8.05 11.23 9.40
C MET A 306 -8.37 12.42 8.50
N CYS A 307 -9.33 12.32 7.58
CA CYS A 307 -9.73 13.46 6.76
C CYS A 307 -10.30 14.61 7.58
N LEU A 308 -10.94 14.33 8.72
CA LEU A 308 -11.45 15.34 9.64
C LEU A 308 -10.31 16.08 10.37
N SER A 309 -9.22 15.37 10.69
CA SER A 309 -8.09 15.91 11.47
C SER A 309 -6.97 16.52 10.64
N PHE A 310 -6.70 15.98 9.45
CA PHE A 310 -5.62 16.45 8.58
C PHE A 310 -6.08 17.52 7.59
N SER A 311 -5.12 18.17 6.93
CA SER A 311 -5.40 19.20 5.92
C SER A 311 -6.31 18.68 4.81
N ILE A 312 -7.22 19.52 4.32
CA ILE A 312 -8.15 19.21 3.24
C ILE A 312 -7.43 18.73 1.97
N GLY A 313 -6.23 19.24 1.67
CA GLY A 313 -5.41 18.79 0.53
C GLY A 313 -5.15 17.28 0.52
N ILE A 314 -4.97 16.67 1.69
CA ILE A 314 -4.81 15.22 1.85
C ILE A 314 -6.14 14.50 1.71
N GLY A 315 -7.21 15.10 2.24
CA GLY A 315 -8.56 14.60 2.01
C GLY A 315 -8.89 14.52 0.53
N ILE A 316 -8.55 15.54 -0.25
CA ILE A 316 -8.69 15.57 -1.72
C ILE A 316 -7.93 14.40 -2.35
N TYR A 317 -6.67 14.18 -1.99
CA TYR A 317 -5.88 13.04 -2.47
C TYR A 317 -6.55 11.69 -2.13
N TRP A 318 -7.02 11.50 -0.90
CA TRP A 318 -7.67 10.26 -0.50
C TRP A 318 -8.96 9.99 -1.25
N ILE A 319 -9.83 11.00 -1.35
CA ILE A 319 -11.12 10.91 -2.05
C ILE A 319 -10.89 10.66 -3.54
N ALA A 320 -10.03 11.45 -4.19
CA ALA A 320 -9.70 11.28 -5.60
C ALA A 320 -9.10 9.89 -5.86
N GLY A 321 -8.19 9.43 -5.00
CA GLY A 321 -7.57 8.12 -5.11
C GLY A 321 -8.59 6.99 -4.96
N ALA A 322 -9.47 7.07 -3.97
CA ALA A 322 -10.52 6.07 -3.76
C ALA A 322 -11.51 6.01 -4.93
N LEU A 323 -11.87 7.17 -5.51
CA LEU A 323 -12.70 7.24 -6.71
C LEU A 323 -12.03 6.61 -7.92
N VAL A 324 -10.77 6.99 -8.22
CA VAL A 324 -10.03 6.43 -9.35
C VAL A 324 -9.86 4.93 -9.18
N ARG A 325 -9.46 4.45 -8.00
CA ARG A 325 -9.38 3.02 -7.72
C ARG A 325 -10.72 2.33 -7.86
N SER A 326 -11.84 2.94 -7.47
CA SER A 326 -13.17 2.36 -7.65
C SER A 326 -13.51 2.18 -9.13
N VAL A 327 -13.22 3.18 -9.96
CA VAL A 327 -13.40 3.09 -11.43
C VAL A 327 -12.49 2.00 -12.01
N GLN A 328 -11.20 1.99 -11.64
CA GLN A 328 -10.26 0.94 -12.05
C GLN A 328 -10.76 -0.43 -11.62
N GLN A 329 -11.26 -0.56 -10.39
CA GLN A 329 -11.73 -1.83 -9.85
C GLN A 329 -12.92 -2.38 -10.65
N VAL A 330 -13.86 -1.54 -11.08
CA VAL A 330 -14.94 -1.95 -11.99
C VAL A 330 -14.39 -2.49 -13.31
N ILE A 331 -13.43 -1.78 -13.91
CA ILE A 331 -12.79 -2.16 -15.17
C ILE A 331 -12.01 -3.47 -15.02
N ILE A 332 -11.18 -3.59 -13.98
CA ILE A 332 -10.35 -4.77 -13.74
C ILE A 332 -11.22 -5.96 -13.35
N ASN A 333 -12.29 -5.78 -12.57
CA ASN A 333 -13.25 -6.86 -12.28
C ASN A 333 -13.86 -7.42 -13.56
N ARG A 334 -14.27 -6.55 -14.49
CA ARG A 334 -14.83 -6.95 -15.79
C ARG A 334 -13.79 -7.67 -16.64
N HIS A 335 -12.54 -7.23 -16.63
CA HIS A 335 -11.45 -7.94 -17.30
C HIS A 335 -11.17 -9.31 -16.64
N MET A 336 -11.17 -9.37 -15.31
CA MET A 336 -10.86 -10.58 -14.54
C MET A 336 -11.94 -11.66 -14.72
N SER A 337 -13.22 -11.28 -14.88
CA SER A 337 -14.29 -12.25 -15.17
C SER A 337 -14.17 -12.90 -16.54
N SER A 338 -13.42 -12.29 -17.47
CA SER A 338 -13.16 -12.89 -18.79
C SER A 338 -11.99 -13.87 -18.81
N ILE A 339 -11.18 -13.91 -17.74
CA ILE A 339 -10.02 -14.81 -17.65
C ILE A 339 -10.49 -16.16 -17.10
N ASP A 340 -10.21 -17.23 -17.85
CA ASP A 340 -10.39 -18.61 -17.38
C ASP A 340 -9.33 -18.93 -16.31
N MET A 341 -9.77 -19.03 -15.05
CA MET A 341 -8.88 -19.31 -13.92
C MET A 341 -8.37 -20.75 -13.96
N ASP A 342 -9.12 -21.70 -14.51
CA ASP A 342 -8.70 -23.11 -14.59
C ASP A 342 -7.57 -23.26 -15.61
N GLU A 343 -7.64 -22.54 -16.73
CA GLU A 343 -6.54 -22.47 -17.68
C GLU A 343 -5.28 -21.85 -17.05
N VAL A 344 -5.45 -20.80 -16.24
CA VAL A 344 -4.33 -20.18 -15.52
C VAL A 344 -3.72 -21.15 -14.49
N ILE A 345 -4.54 -21.90 -13.76
CA ILE A 345 -4.09 -22.92 -12.80
C ILE A 345 -3.31 -24.01 -13.53
N ARG A 346 -3.82 -24.53 -14.67
CA ARG A 346 -3.13 -25.54 -15.48
C ARG A 346 -1.75 -25.05 -15.94
N LYS A 347 -1.67 -23.83 -16.48
CA LYS A 347 -0.38 -23.22 -16.88
C LYS A 347 0.58 -23.05 -15.70
N ASN A 348 0.08 -22.72 -14.51
CA ASN A 348 0.92 -22.62 -13.31
C ASN A 348 1.44 -23.99 -12.86
N GLN A 349 0.62 -25.03 -12.91
CA GLN A 349 1.02 -26.41 -12.61
C GLN A 349 2.08 -26.92 -13.59
N GLU A 350 1.90 -26.70 -14.89
CA GLU A 350 2.90 -27.05 -15.91
C GLU A 350 4.23 -26.33 -15.69
N LYS A 351 4.20 -25.04 -15.35
CA LYS A 351 5.41 -24.26 -15.01
C LYS A 351 6.09 -24.78 -13.75
N ALA A 352 5.31 -25.13 -12.73
CA ALA A 352 5.83 -25.71 -11.49
C ALA A 352 6.49 -27.07 -11.76
N ALA A 353 5.85 -27.94 -12.54
CA ALA A 353 6.40 -29.23 -12.96
C ALA A 353 7.73 -29.07 -13.70
N LYS A 354 7.77 -28.23 -14.75
CA LYS A 354 8.99 -27.92 -15.50
C LYS A 354 10.11 -27.36 -14.63
N LYS A 355 9.78 -26.53 -13.62
CA LYS A 355 10.78 -25.99 -12.68
C LYS A 355 11.34 -27.08 -11.76
N ARG A 356 10.53 -28.04 -11.33
CA ARG A 356 10.97 -29.18 -10.51
C ARG A 356 11.81 -30.18 -11.29
N GLU A 357 11.42 -30.48 -12.53
CA GLU A 357 12.21 -31.27 -13.47
C GLU A 357 13.60 -30.67 -13.66
N LYS A 358 13.67 -29.36 -13.95
CA LYS A 358 14.96 -28.62 -14.07
C LYS A 358 15.77 -28.60 -12.77
N ALA A 359 15.14 -28.80 -11.62
CA ALA A 359 15.81 -28.89 -10.32
C ALA A 359 16.21 -30.33 -9.95
N GLY A 360 15.92 -31.33 -10.80
CA GLY A 360 16.19 -32.74 -10.55
C GLY A 360 15.33 -33.34 -9.43
N LEU A 361 14.25 -32.68 -9.02
CA LEU A 361 13.35 -33.16 -7.97
C LEU A 361 12.30 -34.11 -8.58
N PRO A 362 11.93 -35.21 -7.89
CA PRO A 362 10.92 -36.14 -8.40
C PRO A 362 9.57 -35.42 -8.64
N PRO A 363 8.73 -35.95 -9.56
CA PRO A 363 7.42 -35.39 -9.84
C PRO A 363 6.66 -35.18 -8.53
N GLN A 364 6.10 -34.00 -8.36
CA GLN A 364 5.28 -33.71 -7.20
C GLN A 364 4.04 -34.60 -7.30
N LYS A 365 3.99 -35.68 -6.49
CA LYS A 365 2.76 -36.43 -6.33
C LYS A 365 1.73 -35.46 -5.76
N ILE A 366 0.86 -34.93 -6.61
CA ILE A 366 -0.39 -34.36 -6.15
C ILE A 366 -1.09 -35.56 -5.50
N THR A 367 -1.04 -35.64 -4.18
CA THR A 367 -1.76 -36.68 -3.43
C THR A 367 -3.20 -36.64 -3.94
N GLN A 368 -3.75 -37.77 -4.39
CA GLN A 368 -5.05 -37.87 -5.09
C GLN A 368 -6.20 -37.13 -4.37
N ALA A 369 -6.05 -36.82 -3.08
CA ALA A 369 -6.89 -35.91 -2.31
C ALA A 369 -7.09 -34.49 -2.89
N ALA A 370 -6.19 -34.00 -3.76
CA ALA A 370 -6.27 -32.66 -4.35
C ALA A 370 -6.85 -32.63 -5.78
N THR A 371 -7.09 -33.80 -6.41
CA THR A 371 -7.65 -33.96 -7.77
C THR A 371 -9.14 -34.32 -7.80
N GLN A 372 -9.78 -34.62 -6.67
CA GLN A 372 -11.23 -34.85 -6.64
C GLN A 372 -11.98 -33.52 -6.78
N SER A 373 -12.28 -33.15 -8.02
CA SER A 373 -13.27 -32.13 -8.37
C SER A 373 -14.69 -32.67 -8.06
N VAL A 374 -15.39 -31.97 -7.17
CA VAL A 374 -16.84 -31.67 -7.21
C VAL A 374 -17.74 -32.66 -7.98
N ARG A 375 -18.07 -33.80 -7.37
CA ARG A 375 -19.43 -34.36 -7.25
C ARG A 375 -19.34 -35.68 -6.48
N ASN A 376 -20.09 -35.74 -5.37
CA ASN A 376 -20.27 -36.88 -4.49
C ASN A 376 -19.00 -37.45 -3.83
N ILE A 377 -18.76 -37.03 -2.59
CA ILE A 377 -17.88 -37.76 -1.67
C ILE A 377 -18.77 -38.27 -0.53
N GLN A 378 -19.15 -39.54 -0.62
CA GLN A 378 -19.32 -40.35 0.59
C GLN A 378 -17.92 -40.50 1.20
N VAL A 379 -17.86 -40.31 2.51
CA VAL A 379 -16.64 -40.36 3.32
C VAL A 379 -15.99 -41.74 3.15
N GLN A 380 -14.87 -41.80 2.44
CA GLN A 380 -14.00 -42.97 2.46
C GLN A 380 -12.91 -42.68 3.51
N GLU A 381 -12.90 -43.50 4.57
CA GLU A 381 -11.85 -43.49 5.60
C GLU A 381 -10.48 -43.69 4.95
N ASN A 382 -9.45 -43.10 5.57
CA ASN A 382 -8.07 -43.16 5.10
C ASN A 382 -7.58 -44.62 5.05
N GLU A 383 -7.71 -45.28 3.90
CA GLU A 383 -6.92 -46.47 3.62
C GLU A 383 -5.47 -46.04 3.39
N GLU A 384 -4.55 -46.60 4.17
CA GLU A 384 -3.14 -46.49 3.84
C GLU A 384 -2.92 -47.04 2.43
N PRO A 385 -2.09 -46.39 1.59
CA PRO A 385 -1.82 -46.89 0.25
C PRO A 385 -1.35 -48.35 0.34
N SER A 386 -1.90 -49.19 -0.55
CA SER A 386 -1.65 -50.62 -0.53
C SER A 386 -0.14 -50.90 -0.62
N ALA A 387 0.29 -52.08 -0.15
CA ALA A 387 1.71 -52.46 -0.24
C ALA A 387 2.22 -52.36 -1.69
N GLU A 388 1.37 -52.68 -2.67
CA GLU A 388 1.66 -52.54 -4.10
C GLU A 388 1.77 -51.07 -4.54
N GLU A 389 0.93 -50.17 -4.05
CA GLU A 389 1.05 -48.73 -4.36
C GLU A 389 2.29 -48.10 -3.71
N LYS A 390 2.64 -48.51 -2.48
CA LYS A 390 3.88 -48.12 -1.79
C LYS A 390 5.10 -48.67 -2.53
N GLU A 391 5.01 -49.89 -3.06
CA GLU A 391 6.09 -50.52 -3.84
C GLU A 391 6.22 -49.93 -5.23
N ALA A 392 5.12 -49.65 -5.94
CA ALA A 392 5.09 -48.96 -7.22
C ALA A 392 5.62 -47.52 -7.07
N ALA A 393 5.28 -46.83 -5.98
CA ALA A 393 5.85 -45.54 -5.63
C ALA A 393 7.37 -45.60 -5.41
N ARG A 394 7.83 -46.62 -4.68
CA ARG A 394 9.27 -46.89 -4.49
C ARG A 394 9.94 -47.18 -5.82
N LYS A 395 9.39 -48.06 -6.66
CA LYS A 395 9.92 -48.43 -7.97
C LYS A 395 9.99 -47.22 -8.90
N ALA A 396 8.92 -46.44 -9.04
CA ALA A 396 8.91 -45.23 -9.86
C ALA A 396 9.91 -44.17 -9.36
N SER A 397 10.03 -43.99 -8.03
CA SER A 397 11.06 -43.09 -7.48
C SER A 397 12.47 -43.63 -7.74
N THR A 398 12.67 -44.94 -7.64
CA THR A 398 13.96 -45.61 -7.84
C THR A 398 14.36 -45.57 -9.32
N GLU A 399 13.44 -45.78 -10.25
CA GLU A 399 13.62 -45.61 -11.69
C GLU A 399 13.95 -44.16 -12.05
N TYR A 400 13.29 -43.18 -11.45
CA TYR A 400 13.63 -41.77 -11.64
C TYR A 400 15.08 -41.45 -11.22
N TYR A 401 15.54 -41.98 -10.09
CA TYR A 401 16.93 -41.83 -9.65
C TYR A 401 17.94 -42.64 -10.48
N ASN A 402 17.51 -43.75 -11.07
CA ASN A 402 18.37 -44.62 -11.86
C ASN A 402 18.45 -44.19 -13.33
N SER A 403 17.46 -43.49 -13.87
CA SER A 403 17.38 -43.06 -15.28
C SER A 403 18.00 -41.68 -15.55
N ASN A 404 18.02 -40.76 -14.58
CA ASN A 404 18.67 -39.46 -14.73
C ASN A 404 20.13 -39.52 -14.26
N GLN A 405 21.07 -39.74 -15.18
CA GLN A 405 22.50 -39.79 -14.86
C GLN A 405 23.17 -38.40 -14.75
N GLU A 406 22.55 -37.34 -15.28
CA GLU A 406 23.09 -35.97 -15.22
C GLU A 406 22.39 -35.13 -14.15
N TYR A 407 22.95 -35.13 -12.94
CA TYR A 407 22.51 -34.23 -11.87
C TYR A 407 23.29 -32.92 -11.92
N ARG A 408 22.59 -31.79 -11.88
CA ARG A 408 23.23 -30.47 -11.80
C ARG A 408 24.09 -30.39 -10.53
N ALA A 409 25.37 -30.06 -10.70
CA ALA A 409 26.35 -29.98 -9.62
C ALA A 409 25.84 -29.07 -8.49
N GLY A 410 25.84 -29.58 -7.25
CA GLY A 410 25.38 -28.86 -6.05
C GLY A 410 23.89 -28.99 -5.70
N SER A 411 23.06 -29.62 -6.54
CA SER A 411 21.64 -29.88 -6.24
C SER A 411 21.44 -30.88 -5.09
N ILE A 412 20.28 -30.82 -4.42
CA ILE A 412 19.93 -31.80 -3.36
C ILE A 412 19.93 -33.22 -3.92
N ALA A 413 19.49 -33.41 -5.17
CA ALA A 413 19.53 -34.71 -5.85
C ALA A 413 20.97 -35.22 -6.07
N ALA A 414 21.92 -34.36 -6.46
CA ALA A 414 23.33 -34.73 -6.57
C ALA A 414 23.92 -35.14 -5.21
N LYS A 415 23.58 -34.41 -4.13
CA LYS A 415 24.04 -34.74 -2.77
C LYS A 415 23.46 -36.05 -2.27
N ALA A 416 22.17 -36.30 -2.50
CA ALA A 416 21.52 -37.56 -2.14
C ALA A 416 22.13 -38.75 -2.89
N ASN A 417 22.45 -38.58 -4.18
CA ASN A 417 23.12 -39.62 -4.96
C ASN A 417 24.56 -39.90 -4.46
N MET A 418 25.31 -38.87 -4.06
CA MET A 418 26.63 -39.06 -3.45
C MET A 418 26.56 -39.85 -2.14
N VAL A 419 25.56 -39.59 -1.28
CA VAL A 419 25.35 -40.36 -0.04
C VAL A 419 25.00 -41.81 -0.35
N LYS A 420 24.09 -42.05 -1.31
CA LYS A 420 23.77 -43.41 -1.77
C LYS A 420 25.00 -44.16 -2.29
N GLN A 421 25.84 -43.52 -3.12
CA GLN A 421 27.07 -44.13 -3.64
C GLN A 421 28.09 -44.41 -2.52
N PHE A 422 28.15 -43.54 -1.50
CA PHE A 422 28.99 -43.75 -0.32
C PHE A 422 28.50 -44.97 0.48
N ASP A 423 27.20 -45.09 0.71
CA ASP A 423 26.59 -46.22 1.42
C ASP A 423 26.71 -47.54 0.64
N GLU A 424 26.57 -47.51 -0.70
CA GLU A 424 26.80 -48.68 -1.56
C GLU A 424 28.28 -49.12 -1.56
N LYS A 425 29.23 -48.18 -1.54
CA LYS A 425 30.66 -48.50 -1.42
C LYS A 425 31.01 -49.07 -0.04
N ASN A 426 30.39 -48.57 1.03
CA ASN A 426 30.69 -49.03 2.39
C ASN A 426 29.93 -50.31 2.77
N SER A 427 28.75 -50.56 2.21
CA SER A 427 28.04 -51.83 2.39
C SER A 427 28.74 -53.00 1.68
N LYS A 428 29.39 -52.76 0.54
CA LYS A 428 30.26 -53.76 -0.13
C LYS A 428 31.56 -54.06 0.63
N LYS A 429 32.02 -53.20 1.54
CA LYS A 429 33.17 -53.46 2.43
C LYS A 429 32.81 -54.25 3.69
N LYS A 430 31.53 -54.43 3.99
CA LYS A 430 31.02 -55.17 5.16
C LYS A 430 30.54 -56.59 4.82
N LYS A 431 30.76 -57.07 3.59
CA LYS A 431 30.44 -58.44 3.17
C LYS A 431 31.71 -59.25 3.00
#